data_AF-K9W4V7-F1
#
_entry.id   AF-K9W4V7-F1
#
_cell.length_a   1.000
_cell.length_b   1.000
_cell.length_c   1.000
_cell.angle_alpha   90.00
_cell.angle_beta   90.00
_cell.angle_gamma   90.00
#
_symmetry.space_group_name_H-M   'P 1'
#
loop_
_entity.id
_entity.type
_entity.pdbx_description
1 polymer ?
#
loop_
_entity_poly.entity_id
_entity_poly.type
_entity_poly.pdbx_seq_one_letter_code
_entity_poly.pdbx_strand_id
1 'polypeptide(L)'
;MSVKTKRLVNPYEERMLEFLQTCLNANYKIHTQVSLCQFCEIERFLYCDLRKFLFSSSVDALITDDSYNPCLVIEFQSQYHDSAEAKERDRKKSVLLHLAGVPLIYSRIKDFGLLHIYSDDEEVVFNLFTGQGREKAQALIKKYCQKFTYSKLEVAAC
;
A
#
# COMPACT_ATOMS: atom_id res chain seq x y z
N MET A 1 -29.07 6.08 19.32
CA MET A 1 -28.05 6.17 18.25
C MET A 1 -28.34 5.07 17.24
N SER A 2 -28.58 5.39 15.97
CA SER A 2 -28.75 4.38 14.92
C SER A 2 -27.41 4.19 14.20
N VAL A 3 -26.91 2.97 14.21
CA VAL A 3 -25.71 2.59 13.46
C VAL A 3 -26.17 2.06 12.11
N LYS A 4 -25.59 2.56 11.03
CA LYS A 4 -25.86 2.09 9.65
C LYS A 4 -24.61 1.45 9.07
N THR A 5 -24.82 0.42 8.27
CA THR A 5 -23.75 -0.18 7.47
C THR A 5 -23.32 0.78 6.36
N LYS A 6 -22.04 0.71 5.98
CA LYS A 6 -21.47 1.41 4.82
C LYS A 6 -20.66 0.40 4.00
N ARG A 7 -20.39 0.72 2.72
CA ARG A 7 -19.44 -0.05 1.92
C ARG A 7 -18.06 0.00 2.58
N LEU A 8 -17.34 -1.11 2.54
CA LEU A 8 -15.98 -1.21 3.07
C LEU A 8 -15.01 -0.33 2.28
N VAL A 9 -15.14 -0.38 0.95
CA VAL A 9 -14.32 0.37 0.01
C VAL A 9 -15.17 1.32 -0.84
N ASN A 10 -14.57 2.43 -1.25
CA ASN A 10 -15.20 3.38 -2.17
C ASN A 10 -14.99 2.96 -3.65
N PRO A 11 -15.69 3.56 -4.63
CA PRO A 11 -15.58 3.17 -6.04
C PRO A 11 -14.18 3.31 -6.66
N TYR A 12 -13.35 4.22 -6.16
CA TYR A 12 -11.96 4.36 -6.61
C TYR A 12 -11.10 3.21 -6.10
N GLU A 13 -11.21 2.91 -4.80
CA GLU A 13 -10.50 1.80 -4.16
C GLU A 13 -10.89 0.46 -4.79
N GLU A 14 -12.17 0.26 -5.09
CA GLU A 14 -12.68 -0.93 -5.80
C GLU A 14 -11.96 -1.14 -7.15
N ARG A 15 -11.89 -0.09 -7.99
CA ARG A 15 -11.17 -0.16 -9.27
C ARG A 15 -9.67 -0.40 -9.10
N MET A 16 -9.07 0.18 -8.07
CA MET A 16 -7.67 -0.06 -7.77
C MET A 16 -7.44 -1.52 -7.37
N LEU A 17 -8.32 -2.11 -6.57
CA LEU A 17 -8.24 -3.51 -6.18
C LEU A 17 -8.40 -4.44 -7.39
N GLU A 18 -9.35 -4.17 -8.28
CA GLU A 18 -9.50 -4.89 -9.55
C GLU A 18 -8.23 -4.79 -10.41
N PHE A 19 -7.63 -3.60 -10.51
CA PHE A 19 -6.37 -3.42 -11.22
C PHE A 19 -5.22 -4.23 -10.59
N LEU A 20 -5.09 -4.20 -9.26
CA LEU A 20 -4.08 -4.95 -8.53
C LEU A 20 -4.24 -6.46 -8.71
N GLN A 21 -5.47 -6.98 -8.78
CA GLN A 21 -5.73 -8.39 -9.11
C GLN A 21 -5.16 -8.76 -10.48
N THR A 22 -5.14 -7.84 -11.45
CA THR A 22 -4.49 -8.08 -12.76
C THR A 22 -2.96 -8.00 -12.72
N CYS A 23 -2.39 -7.44 -11.65
CA CYS A 23 -0.94 -7.34 -11.47
C CYS A 23 -0.37 -8.60 -10.81
N LEU A 24 -1.16 -9.32 -10.03
CA LEU A 24 -0.69 -10.39 -9.18
C LEU A 24 -1.03 -11.76 -9.78
N ASN A 25 -0.19 -12.75 -9.50
CA ASN A 25 -0.50 -14.15 -9.79
C ASN A 25 -1.19 -14.80 -8.57
N ALA A 26 -1.53 -16.08 -8.67
CA ALA A 26 -2.25 -16.81 -7.62
C ALA A 26 -1.49 -16.92 -6.28
N ASN A 27 -0.20 -16.58 -6.24
CA ASN A 27 0.64 -16.74 -5.05
C ASN A 27 0.61 -15.52 -4.12
N TYR A 28 -0.18 -14.50 -4.47
CA TYR A 28 -0.35 -13.29 -3.68
C TYR A 28 -1.81 -13.07 -3.33
N LYS A 29 -2.04 -12.50 -2.14
CA LYS A 29 -3.37 -12.16 -1.62
C LYS A 29 -3.43 -10.66 -1.35
N ILE A 30 -4.58 -10.04 -1.65
CA ILE A 30 -4.85 -8.63 -1.36
C ILE A 30 -5.82 -8.56 -0.18
N HIS A 31 -5.44 -7.80 0.84
CA HIS A 31 -6.25 -7.53 2.02
C HIS A 31 -6.55 -6.04 2.09
N THR A 32 -7.79 -5.67 2.40
CA THR A 32 -8.21 -4.27 2.43
C THR A 32 -8.41 -3.77 3.85
N GLN A 33 -8.15 -2.48 4.08
CA GLN A 33 -8.44 -1.81 5.36
C GLN A 33 -7.77 -2.52 6.56
N VAL A 34 -6.54 -3.00 6.38
CA VAL A 34 -5.80 -3.76 7.40
C VAL A 34 -5.15 -2.79 8.38
N SER A 35 -5.33 -3.02 9.68
CA SER A 35 -4.68 -2.20 10.70
C SER A 35 -3.18 -2.47 10.72
N LEU A 36 -2.35 -1.42 10.86
CA LEU A 36 -0.88 -1.57 10.92
C LEU A 36 -0.46 -2.52 12.05
N CYS A 37 -1.13 -2.46 13.21
CA CYS A 37 -0.82 -3.33 14.34
C CYS A 37 -1.14 -4.82 14.12
N GLN A 38 -1.82 -5.19 13.02
CA GLN A 38 -2.07 -6.60 12.69
C GLN A 38 -0.90 -7.27 11.97
N PHE A 39 0.03 -6.50 11.40
CA PHE A 39 1.16 -7.05 10.64
C PHE A 39 2.52 -6.39 10.93
N CYS A 40 2.55 -5.38 11.81
CA CYS A 40 3.77 -4.78 12.31
C CYS A 40 3.86 -4.95 13.84
N GLU A 41 5.00 -5.48 14.31
CA GLU A 41 5.28 -5.67 15.73
C GLU A 41 6.32 -4.65 16.24
N ILE A 42 6.28 -4.34 17.54
CA ILE A 42 7.23 -3.43 18.18
C ILE A 42 8.34 -4.25 18.84
N GLU A 43 9.47 -4.40 18.16
CA GLU A 43 10.63 -5.10 18.73
C GLU A 43 11.59 -4.18 19.52
N ARG A 44 11.54 -2.87 19.24
CA ARG A 44 12.45 -1.86 19.82
C ARG A 44 11.68 -0.66 20.33
N PHE A 45 12.39 0.26 20.98
CA PHE A 45 11.82 1.54 21.38
C PHE A 45 11.25 2.29 20.18
N LEU A 46 9.97 2.66 20.28
CA LEU A 46 9.26 3.47 19.30
C LEU A 46 8.72 4.71 20.01
N TYR A 47 8.91 5.89 19.41
CA TYR A 47 8.40 7.15 19.95
C TYR A 47 6.89 7.06 20.22
N CYS A 48 6.44 7.68 21.31
CA CYS A 48 5.06 7.59 21.81
C CYS A 48 4.02 7.90 20.71
N ASP A 49 4.28 8.91 19.88
CA ASP A 49 3.36 9.31 18.81
C ASP A 49 3.29 8.30 17.67
N LEU A 50 4.41 7.67 17.30
CA LEU A 50 4.43 6.60 16.30
C LEU A 50 3.76 5.34 16.84
N ARG A 51 3.95 5.03 18.13
CA ARG A 51 3.27 3.92 18.80
C ARG A 51 1.76 4.11 18.80
N LYS A 52 1.26 5.29 19.16
CA LYS A 52 -0.18 5.60 19.09
C LYS A 52 -0.70 5.47 17.65
N PHE A 53 0.07 5.95 16.68
CA PHE A 53 -0.31 5.88 15.27
C PHE A 53 -0.39 4.43 14.76
N LEU A 54 0.55 3.56 15.16
CA LEU A 54 0.56 2.13 14.83
C LEU A 54 -0.77 1.43 15.22
N PHE A 55 -1.30 1.74 16.40
CA PHE A 55 -2.53 1.12 16.91
C PHE A 55 -3.83 1.77 16.41
N SER A 56 -3.76 2.91 15.70
CA SER A 56 -4.95 3.68 15.28
C SER A 56 -5.06 3.87 13.78
N SER A 57 -4.06 3.43 13.01
CA SER A 57 -4.04 3.60 11.56
C SER A 57 -4.14 2.26 10.83
N SER A 58 -4.86 2.30 9.71
CA SER A 58 -4.96 1.20 8.75
C SER A 58 -4.32 1.58 7.42
N VAL A 59 -4.06 0.58 6.59
CA VAL A 59 -3.62 0.71 5.21
C VAL A 59 -4.76 0.34 4.26
N ASP A 60 -4.78 0.95 3.07
CA ASP A 60 -5.87 0.72 2.11
C ASP A 60 -5.79 -0.68 1.49
N ALA A 61 -4.60 -1.08 1.04
CA ALA A 61 -4.32 -2.41 0.53
C ALA A 61 -2.99 -2.96 1.05
N LEU A 62 -3.03 -4.16 1.62
CA LEU A 62 -1.87 -4.97 1.97
C LEU A 62 -1.81 -6.18 1.05
N ILE A 63 -0.69 -6.37 0.38
CA ILE A 63 -0.41 -7.58 -0.41
C ILE A 63 0.46 -8.51 0.43
N THR A 64 0.06 -9.77 0.55
CA THR A 64 0.85 -10.83 1.17
C THR A 64 1.17 -11.94 0.19
N ASP A 65 2.18 -12.75 0.50
CA ASP A 65 2.37 -14.05 -0.14
C ASP A 65 1.34 -15.08 0.34
N ASP A 66 1.44 -16.31 -0.15
CA ASP A 66 0.59 -17.44 0.25
C ASP A 66 0.67 -17.79 1.74
N SER A 67 1.82 -17.51 2.36
CA SER A 67 2.09 -17.72 3.79
C SER A 67 1.69 -16.53 4.65
N TYR A 68 0.97 -15.56 4.09
CA TYR A 68 0.51 -14.34 4.76
C TYR A 68 1.64 -13.40 5.23
N ASN A 69 2.85 -13.53 4.67
CA ASN A 69 3.90 -12.55 4.92
C ASN A 69 3.60 -11.24 4.17
N PRO A 70 3.69 -10.06 4.81
CA PRO A 70 3.56 -8.77 4.14
C PRO A 70 4.59 -8.61 3.02
N CYS A 71 4.17 -8.26 1.81
CA CYS A 71 5.05 -8.05 0.66
C CYS A 71 5.06 -6.61 0.17
N LEU A 72 3.90 -5.93 0.21
CA LEU A 72 3.75 -4.57 -0.30
C LEU A 72 2.50 -3.93 0.33
N VAL A 73 2.62 -2.67 0.73
CA VAL A 73 1.47 -1.81 1.05
C VAL A 73 1.23 -0.84 -0.09
N ILE A 74 -0.05 -0.64 -0.45
CA ILE A 74 -0.48 0.40 -1.38
C ILE A 74 -1.50 1.32 -0.70
N GLU A 75 -1.25 2.62 -0.79
CA GLU A 75 -2.13 3.68 -0.30
C GLU A 75 -2.84 4.39 -1.45
N PHE A 76 -4.16 4.48 -1.36
CA PHE A 76 -5.03 5.03 -2.39
C PHE A 76 -5.30 6.50 -2.11
N GLN A 77 -4.41 7.36 -2.57
CA GLN A 77 -4.52 8.78 -2.32
C GLN A 77 -5.57 9.47 -3.17
N SER A 78 -6.36 10.31 -2.50
CA SER A 78 -7.29 11.26 -3.10
C SER A 78 -6.80 12.70 -2.93
N GLN A 79 -7.53 13.68 -3.48
CA GLN A 79 -7.23 15.12 -3.29
C GLN A 79 -7.26 15.56 -1.82
N TYR A 80 -7.92 14.80 -0.94
CA TYR A 80 -7.96 15.09 0.49
C TYR A 80 -6.61 14.88 1.21
N HIS A 81 -5.58 14.35 0.53
CA HIS A 81 -4.23 14.18 1.08
C HIS A 81 -3.35 15.42 0.99
N ASP A 82 -3.85 16.53 0.45
CA ASP A 82 -3.02 17.73 0.26
C ASP A 82 -2.85 18.57 1.56
N SER A 83 -3.62 18.26 2.62
CA SER A 83 -3.50 18.92 3.93
C SER A 83 -2.23 18.53 4.68
N ALA A 84 -1.78 19.40 5.59
CA ALA A 84 -0.58 19.16 6.41
C ALA A 84 -0.76 17.93 7.31
N GLU A 85 -1.96 17.71 7.83
CA GLU A 85 -2.30 16.57 8.68
C GLU A 85 -2.23 15.26 7.90
N ALA A 86 -2.73 15.23 6.66
CA ALA A 86 -2.66 14.05 5.82
C ALA A 86 -1.20 13.71 5.47
N LYS A 87 -0.39 14.71 5.11
CA LYS A 87 1.05 14.53 4.87
C LYS A 87 1.79 14.00 6.09
N GLU A 88 1.47 14.49 7.28
CA GLU A 88 2.09 13.98 8.52
C GLU A 88 1.67 12.53 8.82
N ARG A 89 0.42 12.16 8.55
CA ARG A 89 -0.03 10.77 8.67
C ARG A 89 0.69 9.85 7.68
N ASP A 90 0.83 10.28 6.43
CA ASP A 90 1.54 9.54 5.38
C ASP A 90 3.02 9.39 5.76
N ARG A 91 3.65 10.43 6.30
CA ARG A 91 5.03 10.37 6.83
C ARG A 91 5.16 9.36 7.96
N LYS A 92 4.28 9.38 8.96
CA LYS A 92 4.30 8.41 10.07
C LYS A 92 4.13 6.98 9.58
N LYS A 93 3.23 6.76 8.63
CA LYS A 93 2.99 5.46 8.01
C LYS A 93 4.21 4.96 7.23
N SER A 94 4.81 5.82 6.40
CA SER A 94 6.05 5.50 5.67
C SER A 94 7.17 5.12 6.62
N VAL A 95 7.39 5.87 7.71
CA VAL A 95 8.40 5.54 8.73
C VAL A 95 8.15 4.17 9.35
N LEU A 96 6.92 3.84 9.74
CA LEU A 96 6.60 2.55 10.35
C LEU A 96 6.82 1.39 9.37
N LEU A 97 6.40 1.53 8.12
CA LEU A 97 6.56 0.50 7.10
C LEU A 97 8.03 0.31 6.71
N HIS A 98 8.79 1.39 6.62
CA HIS A 98 10.24 1.34 6.44
C HIS A 98 10.91 0.55 7.58
N LEU A 99 10.56 0.83 8.84
CA LEU A 99 11.09 0.10 9.99
C LEU A 99 10.71 -1.39 9.98
N ALA A 100 9.52 -1.72 9.48
CA ALA A 100 9.07 -3.10 9.29
C ALA A 100 9.68 -3.79 8.04
N GLY A 101 10.45 -3.06 7.23
CA GLY A 101 10.99 -3.55 5.96
C GLY A 101 9.92 -3.79 4.89
N VAL A 102 8.69 -3.31 5.07
CA VAL A 102 7.59 -3.51 4.13
C VAL A 102 7.56 -2.35 3.14
N PRO A 103 7.69 -2.60 1.83
CA PRO A 103 7.65 -1.53 0.83
C PRO A 103 6.28 -0.84 0.77
N LEU A 104 6.29 0.45 0.42
CA LEU A 104 5.10 1.29 0.28
C LEU A 104 5.04 1.93 -1.11
N ILE A 105 3.88 1.86 -1.75
CA ILE A 105 3.55 2.57 -2.98
C ILE A 105 2.28 3.39 -2.77
N TYR A 106 2.18 4.53 -3.45
CA TYR A 106 0.99 5.35 -3.50
C TYR A 106 0.33 5.26 -4.87
N SER A 107 -0.99 5.33 -4.91
CA SER A 107 -1.74 5.51 -6.15
C SER A 107 -2.63 6.75 -6.08
N ARG A 108 -2.64 7.55 -7.15
CA ARG A 108 -3.48 8.75 -7.23
C ARG A 108 -3.97 8.95 -8.65
N ILE A 109 -5.28 9.17 -8.82
CA ILE A 109 -5.81 9.63 -10.10
C ILE A 109 -5.63 11.16 -10.19
N LYS A 110 -4.99 11.60 -11.27
CA LYS A 110 -4.81 13.01 -11.65
C LYS A 110 -5.32 13.22 -13.08
N ASP A 111 -5.44 14.49 -13.46
CA ASP A 111 -5.56 14.96 -14.85
C ASP A 111 -6.51 14.14 -15.73
N PHE A 112 -7.74 13.95 -15.24
CA PHE A 112 -8.79 13.17 -15.91
C PHE A 112 -8.32 11.76 -16.28
N GLY A 113 -8.28 10.86 -15.29
CA GLY A 113 -8.11 9.42 -15.55
C GLY A 113 -6.67 8.97 -15.79
N LEU A 114 -5.68 9.81 -15.51
CA LEU A 114 -4.29 9.36 -15.40
C LEU A 114 -4.06 8.82 -13.99
N LEU A 115 -3.85 7.51 -13.90
CA LEU A 115 -3.46 6.85 -12.66
C LEU A 115 -1.95 6.95 -12.48
N HIS A 116 -1.52 7.69 -11.47
CA HIS A 116 -0.13 7.76 -11.05
C HIS A 116 0.08 6.67 -9.99
N ILE A 117 1.07 5.82 -10.20
CA ILE A 117 1.55 4.84 -9.23
C ILE A 117 3.00 5.18 -8.95
N TYR A 118 3.31 5.47 -7.69
CA TYR A 118 4.61 6.04 -7.36
C TYR A 118 5.11 5.64 -5.97
N SER A 119 6.42 5.71 -5.81
CA SER A 119 7.13 5.63 -4.55
C SER A 119 8.05 6.85 -4.42
N ASP A 120 8.93 6.86 -3.43
CA ASP A 120 9.93 7.92 -3.28
C ASP A 120 10.95 7.93 -4.44
N ASP A 121 11.19 6.79 -5.09
CA ASP A 121 12.27 6.61 -6.08
C ASP A 121 11.79 6.63 -7.55
N GLU A 122 10.54 6.23 -7.80
CA GLU A 122 10.04 6.04 -9.16
C GLU A 122 8.53 6.27 -9.27
N GLU A 123 8.10 6.72 -10.45
CA GLU A 123 6.70 6.99 -10.79
C GLU A 123 6.37 6.41 -12.16
N VAL A 124 5.19 5.80 -12.27
CA VAL A 124 4.60 5.35 -13.52
C VAL A 124 3.21 5.94 -13.68
N VAL A 125 2.93 6.43 -14.88
CA VAL A 125 1.61 6.93 -15.26
C VAL A 125 0.91 5.91 -16.15
N PHE A 126 -0.29 5.52 -15.76
CA PHE A 126 -1.19 4.64 -16.50
C PHE A 126 -2.44 5.43 -16.92
N ASN A 127 -2.65 5.58 -18.23
CA ASN A 127 -3.86 6.16 -18.77
C ASN A 127 -5.01 5.14 -18.74
N LEU A 128 -6.00 5.39 -17.88
CA LEU A 128 -7.14 4.48 -17.66
C LEU A 128 -8.06 4.38 -18.89
N PHE A 129 -8.00 5.32 -19.83
CA PHE A 129 -8.82 5.32 -21.04
C PHE A 129 -8.16 4.60 -22.21
N THR A 130 -6.85 4.82 -22.42
CA THR A 130 -6.14 4.29 -23.59
C THR A 130 -5.42 2.98 -23.31
N GLY A 131 -5.27 2.58 -22.04
CA GLY A 131 -4.45 1.42 -21.69
C GLY A 131 -2.95 1.73 -21.61
N GLN A 132 -2.52 2.91 -22.05
CA GLN A 132 -1.10 3.26 -22.16
C GLN A 132 -0.43 3.30 -20.78
N GLY A 133 0.69 2.60 -20.62
CA GLY A 133 1.43 2.54 -19.36
C GLY A 133 0.98 1.41 -18.43
N ARG A 134 -0.07 0.65 -18.78
CA ARG A 134 -0.57 -0.48 -17.97
C ARG A 134 0.50 -1.52 -17.66
N GLU A 135 1.27 -1.96 -18.65
CA GLU A 135 2.32 -2.97 -18.46
C GLU A 135 3.44 -2.46 -17.53
N LYS A 136 3.82 -1.18 -17.66
CA LYS A 136 4.81 -0.54 -16.77
C LYS A 136 4.28 -0.47 -15.33
N ALA A 137 3.01 -0.13 -15.16
CA ALA A 137 2.35 -0.07 -13.86
C ALA A 137 2.29 -1.47 -13.21
N GLN A 138 1.91 -2.50 -13.98
CA GLN A 138 1.94 -3.88 -13.53
C GLN A 138 3.35 -4.35 -13.17
N ALA A 139 4.35 -4.01 -13.98
CA ALA A 139 5.75 -4.35 -13.72
C ALA A 139 6.26 -3.69 -12.44
N LEU A 140 5.89 -2.43 -12.17
CA LEU A 140 6.23 -1.73 -10.94
C LEU A 140 5.66 -2.43 -9.71
N ILE A 141 4.36 -2.76 -9.71
CA ILE A 141 3.71 -3.48 -8.61
C ILE A 141 4.40 -4.84 -8.37
N LYS A 142 4.62 -5.62 -9.44
CA LYS A 142 5.31 -6.92 -9.35
C LYS A 142 6.72 -6.80 -8.78
N LYS A 143 7.49 -5.81 -9.22
CA LYS A 143 8.85 -5.53 -8.75
C LYS A 143 8.87 -5.33 -7.23
N TYR A 144 7.95 -4.55 -6.68
CA TYR A 144 7.90 -4.30 -5.24
C TYR A 144 7.43 -5.51 -4.44
N CYS A 145 6.46 -6.27 -4.93
CA CYS A 145 6.05 -7.52 -4.30
C CYS A 145 7.20 -8.54 -4.22
N GLN A 146 8.07 -8.58 -5.23
CA GLN A 146 9.21 -9.50 -5.29
C GLN A 146 10.40 -9.05 -4.44
N LYS A 147 10.63 -7.73 -4.31
CA LYS A 147 11.78 -7.16 -3.58
C LYS A 147 11.83 -7.63 -2.11
N PHE A 148 10.67 -7.85 -1.50
CA PHE A 148 10.56 -8.39 -0.14
C PHE A 148 10.89 -9.90 -0.05
N THR A 149 10.56 -10.68 -1.09
CA THR A 149 10.86 -12.11 -1.11
C THR A 149 12.37 -12.37 -1.12
N TYR A 150 13.14 -11.56 -1.83
CA TYR A 150 14.60 -11.71 -1.90
C TYR A 150 15.32 -11.26 -0.62
N SER A 151 14.87 -10.19 0.04
CA SER A 151 15.50 -9.74 1.29
C SER A 151 15.37 -10.75 2.43
N LYS A 152 14.29 -11.55 2.48
CA LYS A 152 14.16 -12.66 3.45
C LYS A 152 15.03 -13.87 3.11
N LEU A 153 15.22 -14.20 1.84
CA LEU A 153 16.05 -15.35 1.42
C LEU A 153 17.53 -15.13 1.75
N GLU A 154 18.04 -13.91 1.65
CA GLU A 154 19.42 -13.58 2.05
C GLU A 154 19.62 -13.62 3.58
N VAL A 155 18.60 -13.28 4.37
CA VAL A 155 18.66 -13.33 5.84
C VAL A 155 18.56 -14.77 6.38
N ALA A 156 17.82 -15.66 5.69
CA ALA A 156 17.67 -17.06 6.09
C ALA A 156 18.86 -17.96 5.68
N ALA A 157 19.79 -17.46 4.88
CA ALA A 157 20.97 -18.19 4.40
C ALA A 157 22.25 -17.94 5.23
N CYS A 158 22.15 -17.17 6.32
CA CYS A 158 23.20 -16.94 7.32
C CYS A 158 22.83 -17.63 8.65
#